data_AF-A0A2M3ZDP6-F1
#
_entry.id   AF-A0A2M3ZDP6-F1
#
_cell.length_a   1.000
_cell.length_b   1.000
_cell.length_c   1.000
_cell.angle_alpha   90.00
_cell.angle_beta   90.00
_cell.angle_gamma   90.00
#
_symmetry.space_group_name_H-M   'P 1'
#
loop_
_entity.id
_entity.type
_entity.pdbx_description
1 polymer ?
#
loop_
_entity_poly.entity_id
_entity_poly.type
_entity_poly.pdbx_seq_one_letter_code
_entity_poly.pdbx_strand_id
1 'polypeptide(L)'
;FHPVACALRYVHVRPRVERLLYERIGDIPRFAVGVESDEERYMNFIVQLVWPTGTPNPRNDCVATYIDQRTLLTLAECVLPVNPSTVRTKNRYRSQSYEIAETVAHPEYVAGSPRNNIAVIKLKVRGEVVPACPWLDSTLPDRVDYIGIGRTNLNNFIGDTQDEDSKSLPAFVQPAVTTQPWPLCGHFLANLAARNQSVPEFTEDEHLCFGDEQWQVPDGCSLL
;
A
#
# COMPACT_ATOMS: atom_id res chain seq x y z
N PHE A 1 3.65 -10.93 -19.78
CA PHE A 1 3.98 -9.77 -18.94
C PHE A 1 4.17 -10.21 -17.48
N HIS A 2 5.40 -10.13 -16.96
CA HIS A 2 5.71 -10.41 -15.55
C HIS A 2 6.14 -9.10 -14.85
N PRO A 3 5.24 -8.40 -14.17
CA PRO A 3 5.48 -7.03 -13.69
C PRO A 3 6.66 -6.96 -12.70
N VAL A 4 6.77 -7.91 -11.78
CA VAL A 4 7.86 -7.95 -10.78
C VAL A 4 9.22 -8.17 -11.45
N ALA A 5 9.31 -9.06 -12.43
CA ALA A 5 10.57 -9.32 -13.15
C ALA A 5 11.00 -8.09 -13.96
N CYS A 6 10.04 -7.41 -14.61
CA CYS A 6 10.33 -6.16 -15.32
C CYS A 6 10.79 -5.05 -14.35
N ALA A 7 10.07 -4.88 -13.24
CA ALA A 7 10.38 -3.88 -12.22
C ALA A 7 11.78 -4.07 -11.65
N LEU A 8 12.21 -5.32 -11.38
CA LEU A 8 13.57 -5.64 -10.95
C LEU A 8 14.61 -5.36 -12.03
N ARG A 9 14.33 -5.69 -13.29
CA ARG A 9 15.27 -5.47 -14.40
C ARG A 9 15.61 -4.00 -14.56
N TYR A 10 14.62 -3.11 -14.48
CA TYR A 10 14.81 -1.67 -14.67
C TYR A 10 14.96 -0.90 -13.35
N VAL A 11 15.14 -1.59 -12.23
CA VAL A 11 15.27 -0.95 -10.91
C VAL A 11 16.46 0.03 -10.91
N HIS A 12 17.60 -0.36 -11.49
CA HIS A 12 18.84 0.43 -11.53
C HIS A 12 18.77 1.73 -12.35
N VAL A 13 17.78 1.88 -13.24
CA VAL A 13 17.60 3.12 -14.05
C VAL A 13 16.56 4.06 -13.45
N ARG A 14 15.96 3.73 -12.30
CA ARG A 14 14.98 4.61 -11.67
C ARG A 14 15.65 5.83 -11.04
N PRO A 15 15.00 7.01 -11.07
CA PRO A 15 15.49 8.18 -10.37
C PRO A 15 15.72 7.87 -8.88
N ARG A 16 16.93 8.08 -8.36
CA ARG A 16 17.24 7.88 -6.94
C ARG A 16 16.56 8.97 -6.10
N VAL A 17 15.58 8.57 -5.31
CA VAL A 17 14.73 9.43 -4.46
C VAL A 17 15.42 9.79 -3.13
N GLU A 18 16.63 9.30 -2.88
CA GLU A 18 17.36 9.55 -1.62
C GLU A 18 17.49 11.05 -1.30
N ARG A 19 17.48 11.96 -2.29
CA ARG A 19 17.46 13.42 -2.06
C ARG A 19 16.12 13.98 -1.57
N LEU A 20 15.00 13.30 -1.81
CA LEU A 20 13.64 13.78 -1.51
C LEU A 20 13.17 13.44 -0.08
N LEU A 21 13.82 12.50 0.61
CA LEU A 21 13.62 12.25 2.05
C LEU A 21 14.15 13.42 2.90
N TYR A 22 15.24 14.06 2.47
CA TYR A 22 15.87 15.19 3.16
C TYR A 22 15.05 16.48 3.12
N GLU A 23 14.22 16.69 2.12
CA GLU A 23 13.28 17.84 2.05
C GLU A 23 12.02 17.63 2.92
N ARG A 24 11.78 16.41 3.41
CA ARG A 24 10.45 15.96 3.86
C ARG A 24 10.22 15.99 5.37
N ILE A 25 11.28 16.21 6.15
CA ILE A 25 11.25 16.39 7.60
C ILE A 25 12.18 17.55 7.92
N GLY A 26 11.71 18.78 7.70
CA GLY A 26 12.41 20.05 7.96
C GLY A 26 13.91 19.93 8.30
N ASP A 27 14.77 20.03 7.29
CA ASP A 27 16.19 20.35 7.38
C ASP A 27 17.04 19.63 8.44
N ILE A 28 16.99 18.30 8.54
CA ILE A 28 18.06 17.54 9.21
C ILE A 28 18.60 16.45 8.29
N PRO A 29 19.89 16.53 7.86
CA PRO A 29 20.52 15.43 7.17
C PRO A 29 20.60 14.19 8.08
N ARG A 30 19.76 13.19 7.79
CA ARG A 30 19.77 11.88 8.43
C ARG A 30 20.65 10.92 7.62
N PHE A 31 21.59 10.22 8.27
CA PHE A 31 22.30 9.11 7.63
C PHE A 31 21.32 7.99 7.25
N ALA A 32 21.60 7.24 6.18
CA ALA A 32 20.72 6.18 5.66
C ALA A 32 20.23 5.19 6.74
N VAL A 33 21.09 4.82 7.69
CA VAL A 33 20.75 3.95 8.83
C VAL A 33 19.71 4.57 9.77
N GLY A 34 19.74 5.89 9.94
CA GLY A 34 18.75 6.63 10.74
C GLY A 34 17.39 6.70 10.05
N VAL A 35 17.36 6.75 8.71
CA VAL A 35 16.12 6.69 7.93
C VAL A 35 15.47 5.30 8.05
N GLU A 36 16.25 4.23 7.87
CA GLU A 36 15.77 2.85 7.96
C GLU A 36 15.20 2.51 9.36
N SER A 37 15.87 2.96 10.43
CA SER A 37 15.37 2.76 11.81
C SER A 37 14.09 3.55 12.12
N ASP A 38 13.90 4.70 11.48
CA ASP A 38 12.69 5.52 11.65
C ASP A 38 11.52 4.87 10.88
N GLU A 39 11.74 4.42 9.64
CA GLU A 39 10.74 3.72 8.80
C GLU A 39 10.10 2.51 9.50
N GLU A 40 10.90 1.65 10.15
CA GLU A 40 10.39 0.48 10.89
C GLU A 40 9.50 0.86 12.08
N ARG A 41 9.70 2.02 12.71
CA ARG A 41 8.86 2.48 13.83
C ARG A 41 7.57 3.13 13.35
N TYR A 42 7.65 3.92 12.28
CA TYR A 42 6.51 4.69 11.81
C TYR A 42 5.42 3.85 11.15
N MET A 43 5.73 2.67 10.58
CA MET A 43 4.74 1.90 9.78
C MET A 43 4.07 0.72 10.51
N ASN A 44 4.26 0.57 11.82
CA ASN A 44 3.68 -0.56 12.58
C ASN A 44 2.14 -0.56 12.61
N PHE A 45 1.51 0.55 12.20
CA PHE A 45 0.06 0.63 12.02
C PHE A 45 -0.45 -0.13 10.80
N ILE A 46 0.41 -0.62 9.90
CA ILE A 46 0.02 -1.41 8.74
C ILE A 46 0.36 -2.89 8.97
N VAL A 47 -0.61 -3.76 8.74
CA VAL A 47 -0.48 -5.21 8.97
C VAL A 47 -0.96 -6.01 7.77
N GLN A 48 -0.43 -7.22 7.63
CA GLN A 48 -0.86 -8.17 6.60
C GLN A 48 -2.05 -8.98 7.09
N LEU A 49 -3.05 -9.19 6.25
CA LEU A 49 -4.15 -10.12 6.54
C LEU A 49 -3.72 -11.56 6.24
N VAL A 50 -4.12 -12.51 7.09
CA VAL A 50 -3.73 -13.92 6.97
C VAL A 50 -4.96 -14.82 7.10
N TRP A 51 -5.17 -15.64 6.07
CA TRP A 51 -6.28 -16.58 5.97
C TRP A 51 -5.97 -17.93 6.62
N PRO A 52 -7.00 -18.69 7.03
CA PRO A 52 -6.83 -20.06 7.50
C PRO A 52 -6.04 -20.94 6.52
N THR A 53 -5.29 -21.90 7.07
CA THR A 53 -4.62 -22.91 6.25
C THR A 53 -5.64 -23.72 5.46
N GLY A 54 -5.39 -23.91 4.15
CA GLY A 54 -6.30 -24.65 3.26
C GLY A 54 -7.38 -23.79 2.60
N THR A 55 -7.41 -22.47 2.82
CA THR A 55 -8.22 -21.57 1.99
C THR A 55 -7.76 -21.65 0.53
N PRO A 56 -8.65 -21.97 -0.42
CA PRO A 56 -8.30 -21.95 -1.84
C PRO A 56 -8.05 -20.51 -2.29
N ASN A 57 -6.92 -20.28 -2.97
CA ASN A 57 -6.48 -18.98 -3.49
C ASN A 57 -6.55 -17.83 -2.44
N PRO A 58 -5.75 -17.89 -1.36
CA PRO A 58 -5.71 -16.82 -0.37
C PRO A 58 -5.21 -15.50 -1.00
N ARG A 59 -5.87 -14.39 -0.67
CA ARG A 59 -5.46 -13.04 -1.10
C ARG A 59 -4.26 -12.55 -0.30
N ASN A 60 -3.05 -12.97 -0.70
CA ASN A 60 -1.81 -12.67 0.03
C ASN A 60 -1.33 -11.21 -0.06
N ASP A 61 -2.02 -10.40 -0.86
CA ASP A 61 -1.78 -8.99 -1.20
C ASP A 61 -2.59 -8.01 -0.34
N CYS A 62 -3.43 -8.50 0.56
CA CYS A 62 -4.26 -7.66 1.41
C CYS A 62 -3.54 -7.18 2.67
N VAL A 63 -3.76 -5.92 2.98
CA VAL A 63 -3.24 -5.22 4.16
C VAL A 63 -4.37 -4.52 4.90
N ALA A 64 -4.16 -4.24 6.18
CA ALA A 64 -5.08 -3.45 6.99
C ALA A 64 -4.30 -2.40 7.78
N THR A 65 -4.96 -1.29 8.10
CA THR A 65 -4.40 -0.18 8.88
C THR A 65 -5.12 -0.06 10.22
N TYR A 66 -4.37 0.07 11.31
CA TYR A 66 -4.93 0.40 12.62
C TYR A 66 -5.47 1.83 12.63
N ILE A 67 -6.73 2.00 13.02
CA ILE A 67 -7.34 3.31 13.35
C ILE A 67 -7.56 3.49 14.85
N ASP A 68 -7.52 2.39 15.60
CA ASP A 68 -7.45 2.32 17.06
C ASP A 68 -6.71 1.03 17.43
N GLN A 69 -6.28 0.85 18.68
CA GLN A 69 -5.50 -0.30 19.16
C GLN A 69 -6.21 -1.66 19.01
N ARG A 70 -7.52 -1.69 18.71
CA ARG A 70 -8.28 -2.93 18.42
C ARG A 70 -9.00 -2.92 17.09
N THR A 71 -8.96 -1.82 16.35
CA THR A 71 -9.82 -1.60 15.19
C THR A 71 -8.96 -1.29 13.98
N LEU A 72 -9.17 -2.04 12.91
CA LEU A 72 -8.47 -1.87 11.66
C LEU A 72 -9.44 -1.58 10.53
N LEU A 73 -8.96 -0.82 9.54
CA LEU A 73 -9.60 -0.61 8.25
C LEU A 73 -8.88 -1.39 7.17
N THR A 74 -9.66 -1.95 6.25
CA THR A 74 -9.19 -2.67 5.06
C THR A 74 -10.22 -2.53 3.95
N LEU A 75 -9.92 -3.05 2.77
CA LEU A 75 -10.89 -3.19 1.69
C LEU A 75 -11.90 -4.31 1.97
N ALA A 76 -13.14 -4.15 1.51
CA ALA A 76 -14.20 -5.15 1.65
C ALA A 76 -13.89 -6.43 0.87
N GLU A 77 -13.24 -6.30 -0.29
CA GLU A 77 -12.78 -7.44 -1.08
C GLU A 77 -11.70 -8.28 -0.38
N CYS A 78 -11.02 -7.71 0.62
CA CYS A 78 -10.02 -8.41 1.42
C CYS A 78 -10.63 -9.19 2.58
N VAL A 79 -11.95 -9.12 2.78
CA VAL A 79 -12.65 -9.91 3.81
C VAL A 79 -13.75 -10.79 3.22
N LEU A 80 -14.06 -10.60 1.93
CA LEU A 80 -15.06 -11.38 1.20
C LEU A 80 -14.42 -12.18 0.05
N PRO A 81 -14.94 -13.37 -0.28
CA PRO A 81 -16.02 -14.09 0.42
C PRO A 81 -15.53 -14.84 1.66
N VAL A 82 -14.21 -14.96 1.85
CA VAL A 82 -13.60 -15.67 2.97
C VAL A 82 -12.90 -14.65 3.87
N ASN A 83 -13.27 -14.66 5.15
CA ASN A 83 -12.64 -13.79 6.13
C ASN A 83 -11.20 -14.24 6.47
N PRO A 84 -10.28 -13.29 6.69
CA PRO A 84 -9.00 -13.60 7.32
C PRO A 84 -9.23 -14.07 8.77
N SER A 85 -8.28 -14.86 9.27
CA SER A 85 -8.31 -15.40 10.64
C SER A 85 -7.45 -14.59 11.61
N THR A 86 -6.33 -14.07 11.11
CA THR A 86 -5.36 -13.34 11.89
C THR A 86 -4.82 -12.17 11.09
N VAL A 87 -4.35 -11.15 11.79
CA VAL A 87 -3.52 -10.08 11.22
C VAL A 87 -2.09 -10.28 11.68
N ARG A 88 -1.12 -10.00 10.82
CA ARG A 88 0.31 -10.20 11.10
C ARG A 88 1.08 -8.91 10.87
N THR A 89 1.77 -8.44 11.91
CA THR A 89 2.73 -7.36 11.78
C THR A 89 3.93 -7.84 10.97
N LYS A 90 4.48 -6.95 10.14
CA LYS A 90 5.66 -7.24 9.33
C LYS A 90 6.80 -6.37 9.81
N ASN A 91 7.82 -7.02 10.34
CA ASN A 91 9.05 -6.39 10.79
C ASN A 91 10.20 -7.34 10.46
N ARG A 92 11.39 -6.78 10.20
CA ARG A 92 12.59 -7.52 9.82
C ARG A 92 13.01 -8.56 10.86
N TYR A 93 12.81 -8.27 12.14
CA TYR A 93 13.28 -9.08 13.27
C TYR A 93 12.18 -9.91 13.92
N ARG A 94 10.97 -9.34 14.11
CA ARG A 94 9.89 -10.04 14.80
C ARG A 94 8.52 -9.68 14.23
N SER A 95 7.89 -10.64 13.57
CA SER A 95 6.46 -10.57 13.22
C SER A 95 5.62 -11.09 14.38
N GLN A 96 4.51 -10.42 14.67
CA GLN A 96 3.51 -10.85 15.65
C GLN A 96 2.16 -11.04 14.96
N SER A 97 1.41 -12.05 15.39
CA SER A 97 0.07 -12.31 14.88
C SER A 97 -0.97 -12.03 15.95
N TYR A 98 -2.09 -11.45 15.53
CA TYR A 98 -3.23 -11.11 16.38
C TYR A 98 -4.49 -11.75 15.81
N GLU A 99 -5.30 -12.35 16.68
CA GLU A 99 -6.55 -12.98 16.29
C GLU A 99 -7.66 -11.94 16.04
N ILE A 100 -8.41 -12.19 14.97
CA ILE A 100 -9.58 -11.39 14.61
C ILE A 100 -10.78 -11.87 15.44
N ALA A 101 -11.48 -10.93 16.05
CA ALA A 101 -12.72 -11.16 16.79
C ALA A 101 -13.92 -11.06 15.86
N GLU A 102 -13.94 -10.06 14.98
CA GLU A 102 -15.07 -9.73 14.13
C GLU A 102 -14.59 -8.99 12.88
N THR A 103 -15.29 -9.20 11.77
CA THR A 103 -15.07 -8.50 10.52
C THR A 103 -16.40 -8.04 9.97
N VAL A 104 -16.50 -6.76 9.61
CA VAL A 104 -17.72 -6.14 9.09
C VAL A 104 -17.38 -5.44 7.77
N ALA A 105 -17.82 -6.02 6.65
CA ALA A 105 -17.76 -5.36 5.35
C ALA A 105 -18.89 -4.33 5.22
N HIS A 106 -18.68 -3.29 4.43
CA HIS A 106 -19.74 -2.33 4.13
C HIS A 106 -20.96 -3.05 3.53
N PRO A 107 -22.19 -2.83 4.04
CA PRO A 107 -23.36 -3.61 3.66
C PRO A 107 -23.76 -3.43 2.18
N GLU A 108 -23.41 -2.29 1.59
CA GLU A 108 -23.66 -1.97 0.18
C GLU A 108 -22.48 -2.32 -0.75
N TYR A 109 -21.46 -3.02 -0.24
CA TYR A 109 -20.35 -3.47 -1.09
C TYR A 109 -20.80 -4.57 -2.06
N VAL A 110 -20.40 -4.45 -3.33
CA VAL A 110 -20.62 -5.46 -4.36
C VAL A 110 -19.27 -5.98 -4.83
N ALA A 111 -19.09 -7.30 -4.88
CA ALA A 111 -17.82 -7.91 -5.28
C ALA A 111 -17.37 -7.43 -6.68
N GLY A 112 -16.12 -6.96 -6.76
CA GLY A 112 -15.54 -6.39 -7.99
C GLY A 112 -15.91 -4.92 -8.26
N SER A 113 -16.78 -4.32 -7.45
CA SER A 113 -17.06 -2.89 -7.49
C SER A 113 -15.99 -2.10 -6.73
N PRO A 114 -15.56 -0.92 -7.23
CA PRO A 114 -14.73 0.00 -6.46
C PRO A 114 -15.54 0.71 -5.36
N ARG A 115 -16.87 0.83 -5.54
CA ARG A 115 -17.74 1.53 -4.60
C ARG A 115 -17.91 0.75 -3.31
N ASN A 116 -17.94 1.49 -2.19
CA ASN A 116 -18.13 0.94 -0.86
C ASN A 116 -17.13 -0.19 -0.51
N ASN A 117 -15.95 -0.21 -1.16
CA ASN A 117 -14.94 -1.24 -0.95
C ASN A 117 -14.15 -1.00 0.35
N ILE A 118 -14.85 -1.06 1.48
CA ILE A 118 -14.31 -0.82 2.81
C ILE A 118 -14.87 -1.83 3.81
N ALA A 119 -14.02 -2.27 4.74
CA ALA A 119 -14.39 -3.13 5.84
C ALA A 119 -13.64 -2.76 7.12
N VAL A 120 -14.27 -3.04 8.24
CA VAL A 120 -13.71 -2.88 9.58
C VAL A 120 -13.39 -4.24 10.16
N ILE A 121 -12.20 -4.38 10.74
CA ILE A 121 -11.77 -5.57 11.47
C ILE A 121 -11.59 -5.20 12.93
N LYS A 122 -12.09 -6.04 13.82
CA LYS A 122 -11.91 -5.91 15.27
C LYS A 122 -11.05 -7.04 15.79
N LEU A 123 -10.01 -6.73 16.56
CA LEU A 123 -9.13 -7.73 17.18
C LEU A 123 -9.64 -8.16 18.55
N LYS A 124 -9.28 -9.40 18.94
CA LYS A 124 -9.57 -9.93 20.28
C LYS A 124 -8.80 -9.20 21.38
N VAL A 125 -7.56 -8.78 21.08
CA VAL A 125 -6.66 -8.11 22.03
C VAL A 125 -6.19 -6.76 21.48
N ARG A 126 -5.66 -5.90 22.36
CA ARG A 126 -5.06 -4.62 21.92
C ARG A 126 -3.69 -4.89 21.29
N GLY A 127 -3.40 -4.22 20.18
CA GLY A 127 -2.06 -4.12 19.64
C GLY A 127 -1.28 -2.99 20.32
N GLU A 128 0.02 -3.18 20.54
CA GLU A 128 0.94 -2.13 20.97
C GLU A 128 1.36 -1.30 19.75
N VAL A 129 0.51 -0.37 19.34
CA VAL A 129 0.68 0.41 18.12
C VAL A 129 0.20 1.85 18.32
N VAL A 130 0.82 2.78 17.59
CA VAL A 130 0.29 4.13 17.39
C VAL A 130 -0.58 4.08 16.12
N PRO A 131 -1.92 4.15 16.22
CA PRO A 131 -2.79 4.03 15.07
C PRO A 131 -2.66 5.20 14.09
N ALA A 132 -3.03 4.98 12.83
CA ALA A 132 -3.21 6.06 11.87
C ALA A 132 -4.47 6.87 12.21
N CYS A 133 -4.39 8.19 12.03
CA CYS A 133 -5.53 9.06 12.21
C CYS A 133 -6.41 9.05 10.95
N PRO A 134 -7.73 8.78 11.06
CA PRO A 134 -8.65 9.00 9.97
C PRO A 134 -8.63 10.47 9.54
N TRP A 135 -8.63 10.72 8.23
CA TRP A 135 -8.79 12.06 7.69
C TRP A 135 -10.26 12.45 7.76
N LEU A 136 -10.58 13.52 8.50
CA LEU A 136 -11.95 13.98 8.71
C LEU A 136 -12.26 15.30 8.00
N ASP A 137 -11.27 15.91 7.35
CA ASP A 137 -11.47 17.16 6.61
C ASP A 137 -12.02 16.85 5.20
N SER A 138 -12.88 17.74 4.71
CA SER A 138 -13.39 17.71 3.34
C SER A 138 -12.32 18.06 2.30
N THR A 139 -11.28 18.78 2.71
CA THR A 139 -10.16 19.16 1.86
C THR A 139 -9.06 18.12 1.97
N LEU A 140 -8.58 17.64 0.83
CA LEU A 140 -7.46 16.70 0.77
C LEU A 140 -6.15 17.46 0.87
N PRO A 141 -5.11 16.89 1.49
CA PRO A 141 -3.80 17.50 1.51
C PRO A 141 -3.18 17.45 0.11
N ASP A 142 -2.42 18.49 -0.26
CA ASP A 142 -1.71 18.57 -1.55
C ASP A 142 -0.74 17.40 -1.79
N ARG A 143 -0.27 16.77 -0.70
CA ARG A 143 0.71 15.69 -0.72
C ARG A 143 0.34 14.61 0.29
N VAL A 144 0.52 13.35 -0.11
CA VAL A 144 0.31 12.17 0.75
C VAL A 144 1.45 11.17 0.62
N ASP A 145 1.66 10.35 1.64
CA ASP A 145 2.54 9.19 1.57
C ASP A 145 1.72 7.94 1.21
N TYR A 146 2.14 7.24 0.15
CA TYR A 146 1.60 5.93 -0.19
C TYR A 146 2.46 4.83 0.43
N ILE A 147 1.87 4.08 1.35
CA ILE A 147 2.54 3.05 2.14
C ILE A 147 1.87 1.70 1.88
N GLY A 148 2.66 0.64 1.78
CA GLY A 148 2.17 -0.71 1.59
C GLY A 148 3.10 -1.76 2.17
N ILE A 149 2.65 -3.01 2.20
CA ILE A 149 3.50 -4.16 2.54
C ILE A 149 3.85 -4.86 1.24
N GLY A 150 5.12 -4.84 0.88
CA GLY A 150 5.59 -5.35 -0.40
C GLY A 150 7.07 -5.69 -0.37
N ARG A 151 7.59 -6.14 -1.50
CA ARG A 151 9.02 -6.39 -1.63
C ARG A 151 9.77 -5.06 -1.58
N THR A 152 10.50 -4.83 -0.50
CA THR A 152 11.30 -3.61 -0.31
C THR A 152 12.40 -3.47 -1.35
N ASN A 153 12.93 -4.58 -1.86
CA ASN A 153 13.96 -4.58 -2.90
C ASN A 153 13.48 -4.02 -4.26
N LEU A 154 12.19 -3.74 -4.42
CA LEU A 154 11.65 -3.00 -5.56
C LEU A 154 11.71 -1.48 -5.39
N ASN A 155 11.87 -0.99 -4.15
CA ASN A 155 11.73 0.43 -3.78
C ASN A 155 12.99 1.00 -3.11
N ASN A 156 13.73 0.20 -2.32
CA ASN A 156 14.90 0.64 -1.58
C ASN A 156 16.19 0.23 -2.31
N PHE A 157 17.06 1.22 -2.54
CA PHE A 157 18.38 1.03 -3.14
C PHE A 157 19.43 1.25 -2.06
N ILE A 158 20.24 0.24 -1.74
CA ILE A 158 21.46 0.43 -0.95
C ILE A 158 22.62 0.02 -1.86
N GLY A 159 23.18 1.00 -2.58
CA GLY A 159 24.29 0.79 -3.52
C GLY A 159 23.94 -0.10 -4.73
N ASP A 160 24.90 -0.30 -5.63
CA ASP A 160 24.78 -1.17 -6.82
C ASP A 160 24.63 -2.67 -6.48
N THR A 161 24.41 -3.01 -5.20
CA THR A 161 24.17 -4.37 -4.75
C THR A 161 22.66 -4.62 -4.70
N GLN A 162 22.21 -5.53 -5.56
CA GLN A 162 20.84 -6.01 -5.59
C GLN A 162 20.52 -6.66 -4.24
N ASP A 163 19.58 -6.09 -3.48
CA ASP A 163 19.03 -6.77 -2.32
C ASP A 163 18.22 -7.99 -2.81
N GLU A 164 18.77 -9.18 -2.61
CA GLU A 164 18.12 -10.44 -2.97
C GLU A 164 17.00 -10.81 -1.99
N ASP A 165 16.87 -10.11 -0.86
CA ASP A 165 15.85 -10.41 0.14
C ASP A 165 14.47 -10.14 -0.45
N SER A 166 13.78 -11.24 -0.78
CA SER A 166 12.43 -11.23 -1.35
C SER A 166 11.34 -11.09 -0.28
N LYS A 167 11.72 -10.72 0.95
CA LYS A 167 10.77 -10.51 2.04
C LYS A 167 9.84 -9.34 1.75
N SER A 168 8.56 -9.55 2.05
CA SER A 168 7.57 -8.49 2.06
C SER A 168 7.58 -7.80 3.43
N LEU A 169 7.95 -6.52 3.44
CA LEU A 169 8.00 -5.64 4.61
C LEU A 169 7.17 -4.38 4.35
N PRO A 170 6.71 -3.67 5.39
CA PRO A 170 6.11 -2.35 5.23
C PRO A 170 7.16 -1.41 4.65
N ALA A 171 6.76 -0.63 3.65
CA ALA A 171 7.62 0.33 2.99
C ALA A 171 6.79 1.49 2.45
N PHE A 172 7.42 2.66 2.35
CA PHE A 172 6.92 3.71 1.47
C PHE A 172 6.99 3.16 0.04
N VAL A 173 5.82 3.01 -0.59
CA VAL A 173 5.76 2.64 -2.01
C VAL A 173 6.09 3.88 -2.82
N GLN A 174 5.48 5.01 -2.46
CA GLN A 174 5.80 6.33 -2.99
C GLN A 174 5.59 7.36 -1.89
N PRO A 175 6.65 8.04 -1.45
CA PRO A 175 6.48 9.03 -0.40
C PRO A 175 6.28 10.44 -1.03
N ALA A 176 5.51 11.31 -0.36
CA ALA A 176 5.04 12.65 -0.75
C ALA A 176 4.58 12.77 -2.20
N VAL A 177 3.63 11.92 -2.57
CA VAL A 177 2.98 11.98 -3.87
C VAL A 177 2.04 13.15 -3.91
N THR A 178 2.17 13.97 -4.95
CA THR A 178 1.29 15.12 -5.19
C THR A 178 -0.07 14.65 -5.69
N THR A 179 -1.13 15.08 -5.03
CA THR A 179 -2.50 14.89 -5.51
C THR A 179 -2.72 15.70 -6.77
N GLN A 180 -3.19 15.06 -7.84
CA GLN A 180 -3.45 15.71 -9.12
C GLN A 180 -4.96 15.93 -9.31
N PRO A 181 -5.36 17.02 -9.99
CA PRO A 181 -6.75 17.25 -10.33
C PRO A 181 -7.27 16.17 -11.29
N TRP A 182 -8.53 15.77 -11.11
CA TRP A 182 -9.20 14.70 -11.87
C TRP A 182 -9.03 14.75 -13.41
N PRO A 183 -9.13 15.92 -14.08
CA PRO A 183 -9.00 15.98 -15.54
C PRO A 183 -7.68 15.48 -16.11
N LEU A 184 -6.58 15.54 -15.34
CA LEU A 184 -5.28 14.98 -15.76
C LEU A 184 -5.31 13.45 -15.83
N CYS A 185 -6.21 12.83 -15.08
CA CYS A 185 -6.23 11.40 -14.82
C CYS A 185 -7.27 10.70 -15.68
N GLY A 186 -8.32 11.42 -16.10
CA GLY A 186 -9.34 10.92 -17.02
C GLY A 186 -8.78 10.29 -18.29
N HIS A 187 -7.69 10.83 -18.87
CA HIS A 187 -7.04 10.23 -20.04
C HIS A 187 -6.40 8.87 -19.75
N PHE A 188 -5.74 8.71 -18.60
CA PHE A 188 -5.15 7.44 -18.19
C PHE A 188 -6.21 6.42 -17.81
N LEU A 189 -7.28 6.86 -17.13
CA LEU A 189 -8.41 6.02 -16.72
C LEU A 189 -9.23 5.53 -17.93
N ALA A 190 -9.40 6.34 -18.98
CA ALA A 190 -10.06 5.91 -20.21
C ALA A 190 -9.37 4.69 -20.86
N ASN A 191 -8.04 4.62 -20.79
CA ASN A 191 -7.27 3.47 -21.28
C ASN A 191 -7.41 2.24 -20.37
N LEU A 192 -7.68 2.42 -19.07
CA LEU A 192 -7.95 1.33 -18.13
C LEU A 192 -9.38 0.80 -18.29
N ALA A 193 -10.35 1.69 -18.46
CA ALA A 193 -11.75 1.34 -18.73
C ALA A 193 -11.90 0.56 -20.05
N ALA A 194 -11.06 0.85 -21.06
CA ALA A 194 -11.00 0.09 -22.30
C ALA A 194 -10.56 -1.37 -22.11
N ARG A 195 -9.96 -1.75 -20.95
CA ARG A 195 -9.53 -3.12 -20.65
C ARG A 195 -10.63 -4.01 -20.08
N ASN A 196 -11.89 -3.94 -20.56
CA ASN A 196 -12.96 -4.90 -20.22
C ASN A 196 -13.06 -5.29 -18.72
N GLN A 197 -12.69 -4.38 -17.81
CA GLN A 197 -12.91 -4.57 -16.40
C GLN A 197 -14.32 -4.06 -16.14
N SER A 198 -15.15 -4.87 -15.48
CA SER A 198 -16.52 -4.56 -15.09
C SER A 198 -16.55 -3.51 -13.99
N VAL A 199 -15.95 -2.34 -14.25
CA VAL A 199 -15.82 -1.27 -13.27
C VAL A 199 -16.73 -0.14 -13.73
N PRO A 200 -17.78 0.21 -12.96
CA PRO A 200 -18.62 1.36 -13.26
C PRO A 200 -17.79 2.64 -13.36
N GLU A 201 -18.29 3.57 -14.16
CA GLU A 201 -17.70 4.87 -14.49
C GLU A 201 -17.08 5.56 -13.25
N PHE A 202 -15.77 5.81 -13.31
CA PHE A 202 -15.06 6.49 -12.24
C PHE A 202 -15.52 7.97 -12.17
N THR A 203 -15.93 8.44 -11.00
CA THR A 203 -16.29 9.85 -10.79
C THR A 203 -15.16 10.63 -10.10
N GLU A 204 -15.11 11.94 -10.36
CA GLU A 204 -14.09 12.84 -9.83
C GLU A 204 -14.07 12.96 -8.30
N ASP A 205 -15.24 12.77 -7.68
CA ASP A 205 -15.41 12.88 -6.23
C ASP A 205 -15.05 11.58 -5.47
N GLU A 206 -14.94 10.45 -6.18
CA GLU A 206 -14.72 9.14 -5.56
C GLU A 206 -13.25 8.72 -5.53
N HIS A 207 -12.38 9.35 -6.33
CA HIS A 207 -11.03 8.84 -6.59
C HIS A 207 -9.97 9.91 -6.46
N LEU A 208 -8.90 9.57 -5.74
CA LEU A 208 -7.69 10.37 -5.70
C LEU A 208 -6.80 10.01 -6.87
N CYS A 209 -6.28 11.04 -7.51
CA CYS A 209 -5.27 10.86 -8.52
C CYS A 209 -3.90 11.27 -8.00
N PHE A 210 -2.93 10.41 -8.27
CA PHE A 210 -1.56 10.57 -7.84
C PHE A 210 -0.66 10.58 -9.07
N GLY A 211 0.17 11.62 -9.17
CA GLY A 211 1.19 11.68 -10.21
C GLY A 211 2.35 10.75 -9.88
N ASP A 212 2.75 9.93 -10.84
CA ASP A 212 3.89 9.05 -10.69
C ASP A 212 5.01 9.40 -11.67
N GLU A 213 6.07 10.02 -11.15
CA GLU A 213 7.29 10.33 -11.91
C GLU A 213 8.31 9.17 -11.89
N GLN A 214 8.11 8.15 -11.07
CA GLN A 214 9.14 7.15 -10.72
C GLN A 214 9.04 5.83 -11.48
N TRP A 215 8.01 5.62 -12.30
CA TRP A 215 7.72 4.31 -12.90
C TRP A 215 7.66 4.27 -14.44
N GLN A 216 8.30 5.23 -15.11
CA GLN A 216 8.32 5.25 -16.57
C GLN A 216 9.67 4.77 -17.13
N VAL A 217 9.75 3.49 -17.50
CA VAL A 217 10.36 3.16 -18.79
C VAL A 217 9.20 2.80 -19.71
N PRO A 218 8.60 3.79 -20.41
CA PRO A 218 7.50 3.54 -21.33
C PRO A 218 7.95 2.44 -22.32
N ASP A 219 7.09 1.45 -22.53
CA ASP A 219 7.34 0.29 -23.40
C ASP A 219 8.52 -0.64 -23.06
N GLY A 220 9.30 -0.36 -22.01
CA GLY A 220 10.44 -1.19 -21.61
C GLY A 220 10.05 -2.63 -21.23
N CYS A 221 8.82 -2.82 -20.72
CA CYS A 221 8.27 -4.13 -20.40
C CYS A 221 7.49 -4.78 -21.56
N SER A 222 7.17 -4.03 -22.61
CA SER A 222 6.47 -4.52 -23.82
C SER A 222 7.41 -5.33 -24.73
N LEU A 223 8.72 -5.18 -24.52
CA LEU A 223 9.80 -5.90 -25.21
C LEU A 223 10.06 -7.32 -24.66
N LEU A 224 9.12 -7.89 -23.88
CA LEU A 224 9.20 -9.20 -23.24
C LEU A 224 8.12 -10.16 -23.75
#